data_AF-A0A918A6B5-F1
#
_entry.id   AF-A0A918A6B5-F1
#
_cell.length_a   1.000
_cell.length_b   1.000
_cell.length_c   1.000
_cell.angle_alpha   90.00
_cell.angle_beta   90.00
_cell.angle_gamma   90.00
#
_symmetry.space_group_name_H-M   'P 1'
#
loop_
_entity.id
_entity.type
_entity.pdbx_description
1 polymer ?
#
loop_
_entity_poly.entity_id
_entity_poly.type
_entity_poly.pdbx_seq_one_letter_code
_entity_poly.pdbx_strand_id
1 'polypeptide(L)'
;MPAVPAPRVGDEAELLMAAQAGDVQAAHRLGRLYAQRGDRAAARHWWERAAAGGNLDSAYNLGIWHEKHGSLDNAVAWYERAAGAGDAEAAVNLATLLLEQRGDVEQARSWYEIAAQQGSRAGARRLALMCEDAGETSAAREWHRAAAAAGDASSAHDAGFLAYSCGHEEETVHWWECAAQSGHADSAYCLGLFLQASRDPEGAEAYYRLSAKSEHPGAASQLGGIALSRRDLRSARAWYEQAAGAGRLEDQRMAGFVCVELGDARGASHWFGRGAAGGDAESAFNFGLLLIAEFGDLGGGQHWFRQAALAGHHGAAVELGGLLSAAGRRSEAEEWLADPPPPTWDRPAEPELMARAELAAAATGRRGGVALAVPELAEILGTWDLVTRPLHDHADVIDWLVNRSRLHASAVEHLASVRGTLLRPGSGPWPSPGEVRHVLTTARELRRRLGPSSARHGGRDTPRPR
;
A
#
# COMPACT_ATOMS: atom_id res chain seq x y z
N MET A 1 -9.58 -28.66 -16.27
CA MET A 1 -9.49 -29.04 -17.69
C MET A 1 -9.06 -30.49 -17.75
N PRO A 2 -9.85 -31.43 -18.30
CA PRO A 2 -9.34 -32.78 -18.52
C PRO A 2 -8.24 -32.70 -19.58
N ALA A 3 -7.12 -33.40 -19.32
CA ALA A 3 -6.02 -33.50 -20.27
C ALA A 3 -6.57 -34.03 -21.60
N VAL A 4 -6.38 -33.26 -22.67
CA VAL A 4 -6.72 -33.71 -24.03
C VAL A 4 -5.89 -34.98 -24.28
N PRO A 5 -6.52 -36.15 -24.48
CA PRO A 5 -5.77 -37.38 -24.68
C PRO A 5 -4.94 -37.24 -25.95
N ALA A 6 -3.71 -37.77 -25.92
CA ALA A 6 -2.87 -37.82 -27.11
C ALA A 6 -3.66 -38.51 -28.24
N PRO A 7 -3.73 -37.92 -29.45
CA PRO A 7 -4.47 -38.51 -30.55
C PRO A 7 -3.98 -39.94 -30.80
N ARG A 8 -4.93 -40.85 -31.04
CA ARG A 8 -4.59 -42.22 -31.41
C ARG A 8 -3.83 -42.16 -32.73
N VAL A 9 -2.95 -43.12 -32.99
CA VAL A 9 -2.08 -43.16 -34.19
C VAL A 9 -2.89 -43.05 -35.51
N GLY A 10 -4.19 -43.38 -35.51
CA GLY A 10 -5.11 -43.13 -36.64
C GLY A 10 -5.56 -41.66 -36.79
N ASP A 11 -5.76 -40.93 -35.70
CA ASP A 11 -6.25 -39.55 -35.72
C ASP A 11 -5.19 -38.60 -36.33
N GLU A 12 -3.90 -38.85 -36.09
CA GLU A 12 -2.81 -38.05 -36.68
C GLU A 12 -2.69 -38.29 -38.19
N ALA A 13 -2.78 -39.54 -38.64
CA ALA A 13 -2.71 -39.87 -40.06
C ALA A 13 -3.88 -39.24 -40.84
N GLU A 14 -5.09 -39.29 -40.26
CA GLU A 14 -6.27 -38.62 -40.81
C GLU A 14 -6.11 -37.10 -40.84
N LEU A 15 -5.63 -36.49 -39.75
CA LEU A 15 -5.33 -35.05 -39.69
C LEU A 15 -4.30 -34.66 -40.74
N LEU A 16 -3.25 -35.45 -40.93
CA LEU A 16 -2.18 -35.22 -41.89
C LEU A 16 -2.71 -35.27 -43.33
N MET A 17 -3.54 -36.26 -43.67
CA MET A 17 -4.19 -36.34 -44.97
C MET A 17 -5.11 -35.14 -45.24
N ALA A 18 -5.93 -34.75 -44.26
CA ALA A 18 -6.82 -33.59 -44.39
C ALA A 18 -6.04 -32.28 -44.54
N ALA A 19 -5.01 -32.06 -43.72
CA ALA A 19 -4.17 -30.87 -43.79
C ALA A 19 -3.37 -30.78 -45.11
N GLN A 20 -2.91 -31.93 -45.63
CA GLN A 20 -2.28 -32.00 -46.95
C GLN A 20 -3.25 -31.65 -48.07
N ALA A 21 -4.52 -32.06 -47.95
CA ALA A 21 -5.60 -31.70 -48.87
C ALA A 21 -6.05 -30.22 -48.75
N GLY A 22 -5.46 -29.44 -47.84
CA GLY A 22 -5.72 -28.01 -47.68
C GLY A 22 -6.71 -27.66 -46.56
N ASP A 23 -7.10 -28.63 -45.73
CA ASP A 23 -7.94 -28.35 -44.55
C ASP A 23 -7.17 -27.50 -43.53
N VAL A 24 -7.62 -26.26 -43.37
CA VAL A 24 -7.05 -25.24 -42.52
C VAL A 24 -7.14 -25.61 -41.03
N GLN A 25 -8.23 -26.24 -40.60
CA GLN A 25 -8.44 -26.63 -39.20
C GLN A 25 -7.63 -27.89 -38.86
N ALA A 26 -7.52 -28.83 -39.80
CA ALA A 26 -6.63 -29.98 -39.64
C ALA A 26 -5.17 -29.54 -39.53
N ALA A 27 -4.73 -28.60 -40.37
CA ALA A 27 -3.39 -28.01 -40.29
C ALA A 27 -3.14 -27.32 -38.93
N HIS A 28 -4.09 -26.52 -38.42
CA HIS A 28 -3.97 -25.92 -37.09
C HIS A 28 -3.82 -26.97 -35.98
N ARG A 29 -4.65 -28.03 -36.00
CA ARG A 29 -4.61 -29.11 -35.01
C ARG A 29 -3.29 -29.89 -35.05
N LEU A 30 -2.74 -30.16 -36.25
CA LEU A 30 -1.41 -30.75 -36.39
C LEU A 30 -0.32 -29.85 -35.80
N GLY A 31 -0.38 -28.54 -36.07
CA GLY A 31 0.57 -27.60 -35.50
C GLY A 31 0.61 -27.67 -33.97
N ARG A 32 -0.58 -27.70 -33.33
CA ARG A 32 -0.69 -27.88 -31.87
C ARG A 32 -0.17 -29.23 -31.39
N LEU A 33 -0.46 -30.31 -32.12
CA LEU A 33 0.00 -31.66 -31.78
C LEU A 33 1.53 -31.75 -31.79
N TYR A 34 2.17 -31.26 -32.85
CA TYR A 34 3.62 -31.27 -32.96
C TYR A 34 4.28 -30.36 -31.92
N ALA A 35 3.67 -29.22 -31.59
CA ALA A 35 4.14 -28.34 -30.53
C ALA A 35 4.14 -29.05 -29.16
N GLN A 36 3.09 -29.80 -28.84
CA GLN A 36 3.00 -30.59 -27.59
C GLN A 36 4.07 -31.69 -27.51
N ARG A 37 4.47 -32.24 -28.66
CA ARG A 37 5.55 -33.25 -28.76
C ARG A 37 6.95 -32.65 -28.81
N GLY A 38 7.07 -31.31 -28.82
CA GLY A 38 8.35 -30.61 -28.90
C GLY A 38 8.93 -30.48 -30.30
N ASP A 39 8.24 -30.95 -31.35
CA ASP A 39 8.67 -30.74 -32.74
C ASP A 39 8.26 -29.34 -33.22
N ARG A 40 9.14 -28.38 -32.93
CA ARG A 40 8.93 -26.96 -33.22
C ARG A 40 8.89 -26.66 -34.71
N ALA A 41 9.65 -27.40 -35.52
CA ALA A 41 9.73 -27.17 -36.96
C ALA A 41 8.45 -27.63 -37.65
N ALA A 42 7.97 -28.83 -37.31
CA ALA A 42 6.70 -29.34 -37.81
C ALA A 42 5.53 -28.47 -37.32
N ALA A 43 5.53 -28.06 -36.05
CA ALA A 43 4.51 -27.17 -35.51
C ALA A 43 4.40 -25.85 -36.31
N ARG A 44 5.54 -25.18 -36.51
CA ARG A 44 5.61 -23.94 -37.30
C ARG A 44 5.12 -24.16 -38.72
N HIS A 45 5.58 -25.21 -39.41
CA HIS A 45 5.18 -25.48 -40.79
C HIS A 45 3.65 -25.60 -40.94
N TRP A 46 3.02 -26.37 -40.05
CA TRP A 46 1.57 -26.56 -40.10
C TRP A 46 0.79 -25.32 -39.70
N TRP A 47 1.27 -24.55 -38.74
CA TRP A 47 0.68 -23.25 -38.40
C TRP A 47 0.82 -22.23 -39.53
N GLU A 48 1.96 -22.16 -40.23
CA GLU A 48 2.13 -21.27 -41.40
C GLU A 48 1.11 -21.61 -42.50
N ARG A 49 0.89 -22.90 -42.79
CA ARG A 49 -0.14 -23.35 -43.73
C ARG A 49 -1.56 -22.96 -43.28
N ALA A 50 -1.88 -23.17 -42.01
CA ALA A 50 -3.19 -22.82 -41.47
C ALA A 50 -3.43 -21.30 -41.47
N ALA A 51 -2.42 -20.51 -41.09
CA ALA A 51 -2.50 -19.04 -41.08
C ALA A 51 -2.60 -18.45 -42.49
N ALA A 52 -1.92 -19.06 -43.48
CA ALA A 52 -2.09 -18.73 -44.89
C ALA A 52 -3.53 -18.98 -45.37
N GLY A 53 -4.19 -20.01 -44.85
CA GLY A 53 -5.61 -20.31 -45.06
C GLY A 53 -6.57 -19.49 -44.19
N GLY A 54 -6.10 -18.47 -43.45
CA GLY A 54 -6.94 -17.57 -42.66
C GLY A 54 -7.23 -18.01 -41.22
N ASN A 55 -6.56 -19.04 -40.70
CA ASN A 55 -6.71 -19.44 -39.30
C ASN A 55 -6.02 -18.45 -38.35
N LEU A 56 -6.83 -17.71 -37.57
CA LEU A 56 -6.34 -16.69 -36.63
C LEU A 56 -5.53 -17.28 -35.48
N ASP A 57 -6.00 -18.39 -34.89
CA ASP A 57 -5.29 -19.09 -33.81
C ASP A 57 -3.87 -19.50 -34.23
N SER A 58 -3.68 -19.89 -35.50
CA SER A 58 -2.37 -20.25 -36.03
C SER A 58 -1.48 -19.04 -36.26
N ALA A 59 -2.05 -17.92 -36.72
CA ALA A 59 -1.31 -16.65 -36.81
C ALA A 59 -0.85 -16.18 -35.41
N TYR A 60 -1.73 -16.25 -34.41
CA TYR A 60 -1.39 -15.98 -33.02
C TYR A 60 -0.28 -16.91 -32.48
N ASN A 61 -0.41 -18.23 -32.69
CA ASN A 61 0.60 -19.20 -32.27
C ASN A 61 1.95 -18.99 -32.97
N LEU A 62 1.97 -18.52 -34.23
CA LEU A 62 3.19 -18.12 -34.92
C LEU A 62 3.82 -16.87 -34.30
N GLY A 63 3.02 -15.90 -33.87
CA GLY A 63 3.49 -14.75 -33.07
C GLY A 63 4.26 -15.21 -31.83
N ILE A 64 3.65 -16.07 -31.02
CA ILE A 64 4.28 -16.64 -29.81
C ILE A 64 5.55 -17.43 -30.17
N TRP A 65 5.51 -18.22 -31.24
CA TRP A 65 6.66 -19.01 -31.67
C TRP A 65 7.83 -18.11 -32.05
N HIS A 66 7.58 -17.04 -32.81
CA HIS A 66 8.61 -16.11 -33.25
C HIS A 66 9.13 -15.22 -32.11
N GLU A 67 8.30 -14.91 -31.12
CA GLU A 67 8.74 -14.21 -29.90
C GLU A 67 9.79 -15.04 -29.13
N LYS A 68 9.61 -16.37 -29.08
CA LYS A 68 10.51 -17.28 -28.33
C LYS A 68 11.70 -17.78 -29.14
N HIS A 69 11.55 -17.91 -30.45
CA HIS A 69 12.50 -18.66 -31.30
C HIS A 69 12.87 -17.96 -32.61
N GLY A 70 12.20 -16.86 -32.94
CA GLY A 70 12.38 -16.12 -34.18
C GLY A 70 12.94 -14.72 -33.94
N SER A 71 12.65 -13.82 -34.88
CA SER A 71 12.95 -12.40 -34.75
C SER A 71 11.72 -11.64 -34.25
N LEU A 72 11.98 -10.53 -33.57
CA LEU A 72 10.99 -9.56 -33.14
C LEU A 72 10.06 -9.14 -34.29
N ASP A 73 10.62 -8.84 -35.46
CA ASP A 73 9.84 -8.38 -36.62
C ASP A 73 8.87 -9.44 -37.14
N ASN A 74 9.25 -10.72 -37.09
CA ASN A 74 8.35 -11.80 -37.48
C ASN A 74 7.23 -11.98 -36.44
N ALA A 75 7.55 -11.86 -35.15
CA ALA A 75 6.54 -11.93 -34.10
C ALA A 75 5.52 -10.80 -34.25
N VAL A 76 5.99 -9.57 -34.45
CA VAL A 76 5.16 -8.39 -34.73
C VAL A 76 4.27 -8.64 -35.95
N ALA A 77 4.82 -9.06 -37.08
CA ALA A 77 4.05 -9.28 -38.31
C ALA A 77 2.93 -10.34 -38.13
N TRP A 78 3.21 -11.42 -37.40
CA TRP A 78 2.21 -12.46 -37.14
C TRP A 78 1.13 -12.00 -36.15
N TYR A 79 1.51 -11.29 -35.10
CA TYR A 79 0.53 -10.72 -34.17
C TYR A 79 -0.31 -9.62 -34.85
N GLU A 80 0.26 -8.74 -35.67
CA GLU A 80 -0.47 -7.73 -36.46
C GLU A 80 -1.53 -8.37 -37.35
N ARG A 81 -1.18 -9.49 -38.02
CA ARG A 81 -2.13 -10.23 -38.86
C ARG A 81 -3.30 -10.80 -38.05
N ALA A 82 -3.04 -11.37 -36.87
CA ALA A 82 -4.09 -11.89 -36.00
C ALA A 82 -4.94 -10.76 -35.39
N ALA A 83 -4.29 -9.73 -34.87
CA ALA A 83 -4.92 -8.56 -34.25
C ALA A 83 -5.79 -7.77 -35.24
N GLY A 84 -5.29 -7.52 -36.46
CA GLY A 84 -6.03 -6.86 -37.53
C GLY A 84 -7.26 -7.65 -38.01
N ALA A 85 -7.33 -8.95 -37.71
CA ALA A 85 -8.49 -9.79 -37.98
C ALA A 85 -9.44 -9.96 -36.78
N GLY A 86 -9.20 -9.21 -35.69
CA GLY A 86 -10.09 -9.17 -34.52
C GLY A 86 -9.67 -10.08 -33.35
N ASP A 87 -8.44 -10.61 -33.35
CA ASP A 87 -7.92 -11.33 -32.19
C ASP A 87 -7.41 -10.36 -31.12
N ALA A 88 -8.20 -10.19 -30.06
CA ALA A 88 -7.90 -9.25 -28.99
C ALA A 88 -6.71 -9.67 -28.11
N GLU A 89 -6.39 -10.97 -28.01
CA GLU A 89 -5.19 -11.44 -27.30
C GLU A 89 -3.93 -11.15 -28.12
N ALA A 90 -3.99 -11.36 -29.43
CA ALA A 90 -2.91 -10.97 -30.34
C ALA A 90 -2.64 -9.46 -30.28
N ALA A 91 -3.70 -8.64 -30.23
CA ALA A 91 -3.57 -7.19 -30.09
C ALA A 91 -2.87 -6.79 -28.77
N VAL A 92 -3.21 -7.43 -27.64
CA VAL A 92 -2.52 -7.20 -26.36
C VAL A 92 -1.05 -7.61 -26.41
N ASN A 93 -0.74 -8.77 -26.98
CA ASN A 93 0.64 -9.26 -27.06
C ASN A 93 1.48 -8.38 -28.00
N LEU A 94 0.89 -7.96 -29.13
CA LEU A 94 1.51 -7.00 -30.04
C LEU A 94 1.82 -5.68 -29.33
N ALA A 95 0.84 -5.10 -28.64
CA ALA A 95 1.01 -3.86 -27.90
C ALA A 95 2.12 -3.97 -26.84
N THR A 96 2.14 -5.08 -26.08
CA THR A 96 3.18 -5.36 -25.07
C THR A 96 4.55 -5.44 -25.71
N LEU A 97 4.66 -6.16 -26.83
CA LEU A 97 5.91 -6.36 -27.56
C LEU A 97 6.45 -5.06 -28.13
N LEU A 98 5.59 -4.21 -28.72
CA LEU A 98 5.95 -2.89 -29.23
C LEU A 98 6.42 -1.95 -28.11
N LEU A 99 5.74 -1.98 -26.96
CA LEU A 99 6.11 -1.15 -25.81
C LEU A 99 7.45 -1.58 -25.21
N GLU A 100 7.62 -2.86 -24.88
CA GLU A 100 8.77 -3.36 -24.12
C GLU A 100 10.03 -3.50 -24.97
N GLN A 101 9.90 -3.90 -26.25
CA GLN A 101 11.07 -4.20 -27.10
C GLN A 101 11.43 -3.06 -28.06
N ARG A 102 10.48 -2.17 -28.39
CA ARG A 102 10.73 -1.02 -29.28
C ARG A 102 10.56 0.34 -28.62
N GLY A 103 9.94 0.40 -27.44
CA GLY A 103 9.59 1.66 -26.79
C GLY A 103 8.53 2.46 -27.56
N ASP A 104 7.76 1.80 -28.43
CA ASP A 104 6.75 2.46 -29.26
C ASP A 104 5.44 2.61 -28.50
N VAL A 105 5.39 3.65 -27.66
CA VAL A 105 4.26 3.94 -26.76
C VAL A 105 2.97 4.22 -27.54
N GLU A 106 3.05 4.95 -28.65
CA GLU A 106 1.86 5.34 -29.43
C GLU A 106 1.21 4.14 -30.10
N GLN A 107 1.99 3.30 -30.79
CA GLN A 107 1.44 2.11 -31.42
C GLN A 107 0.94 1.09 -30.38
N ALA A 108 1.66 0.91 -29.28
CA ALA A 108 1.21 0.05 -28.20
C ALA A 108 -0.14 0.52 -27.63
N ARG A 109 -0.29 1.83 -27.39
CA ARG A 109 -1.55 2.42 -26.92
C ARG A 109 -2.70 2.13 -27.88
N SER A 110 -2.49 2.33 -29.19
CA SER A 110 -3.51 2.07 -30.20
C SER A 110 -3.95 0.61 -30.23
N TRP A 111 -3.01 -0.34 -30.15
CA TRP A 111 -3.34 -1.76 -30.11
C TRP A 111 -4.03 -2.19 -28.81
N TYR A 112 -3.66 -1.63 -27.66
CA TYR A 112 -4.41 -1.85 -26.42
C TYR A 112 -5.83 -1.30 -26.49
N GLU A 113 -6.03 -0.14 -27.14
CA GLU A 113 -7.37 0.42 -27.36
C GLU A 113 -8.23 -0.47 -28.25
N ILE A 114 -7.67 -0.98 -29.35
CA ILE A 114 -8.36 -1.97 -30.20
C ILE A 114 -8.76 -3.20 -29.38
N ALA A 115 -7.83 -3.75 -28.59
CA ALA A 115 -8.11 -4.91 -27.74
C ALA A 115 -9.19 -4.61 -26.69
N ALA A 116 -9.13 -3.44 -26.05
CA ALA A 116 -10.09 -3.03 -25.03
C ALA A 116 -11.50 -2.85 -25.60
N GLN A 117 -11.62 -2.23 -26.78
CA GLN A 117 -12.89 -2.08 -27.51
C GLN A 117 -13.48 -3.43 -27.93
N GLN A 118 -12.64 -4.45 -28.16
CA GLN A 118 -13.06 -5.83 -28.42
C GLN A 118 -13.41 -6.61 -27.14
N GLY A 119 -13.39 -5.96 -25.97
CA GLY A 119 -13.73 -6.59 -24.68
C GLY A 119 -12.56 -7.30 -24.01
N SER A 120 -11.32 -7.13 -24.47
CA SER A 120 -10.15 -7.68 -23.78
C SER A 120 -9.95 -7.00 -22.44
N ARG A 121 -10.18 -7.75 -21.36
CA ARG A 121 -9.90 -7.33 -19.98
C ARG A 121 -8.45 -6.88 -19.80
N ALA A 122 -7.50 -7.60 -20.37
CA ALA A 122 -6.08 -7.26 -20.29
C ALA A 122 -5.74 -5.98 -21.07
N GLY A 123 -6.34 -5.81 -22.26
CA GLY A 123 -6.20 -4.60 -23.07
C GLY A 123 -6.76 -3.38 -22.35
N ALA A 124 -7.98 -3.46 -21.82
CA ALA A 124 -8.62 -2.40 -21.05
C ALA A 124 -7.79 -2.02 -19.82
N ARG A 125 -7.29 -3.00 -19.06
CA ARG A 125 -6.40 -2.73 -17.92
C ARG A 125 -5.14 -1.99 -18.35
N ARG A 126 -4.41 -2.49 -19.36
CA ARG A 126 -3.16 -1.87 -19.82
C ARG A 126 -3.38 -0.45 -20.33
N LEU A 127 -4.45 -0.22 -21.09
CA LEU A 127 -4.83 1.11 -21.55
C LEU A 127 -5.15 2.05 -20.37
N ALA A 128 -5.89 1.56 -19.37
CA ALA A 128 -6.18 2.33 -18.17
C ALA A 128 -4.90 2.73 -17.44
N LEU A 129 -3.90 1.84 -17.36
CA LEU A 129 -2.60 2.16 -16.77
C LEU A 129 -1.91 3.30 -17.53
N MET A 130 -1.85 3.21 -18.86
CA MET A 130 -1.24 4.23 -19.71
C MET A 130 -1.95 5.59 -19.61
N CYS A 131 -3.29 5.59 -19.53
CA CYS A 131 -4.05 6.82 -19.33
C CYS A 131 -3.72 7.50 -18.00
N GLU A 132 -3.49 6.75 -16.92
CA GLU A 132 -3.08 7.37 -15.64
C GLU A 132 -1.67 7.94 -15.70
N ASP A 133 -0.73 7.22 -16.32
CA ASP A 133 0.64 7.71 -16.49
C ASP A 133 0.67 9.00 -17.35
N ALA A 134 -0.28 9.13 -18.29
CA ALA A 134 -0.51 10.34 -19.09
C ALA A 134 -1.32 11.44 -18.36
N GLY A 135 -1.82 11.20 -17.14
CA GLY A 135 -2.64 12.14 -16.38
C GLY A 135 -4.10 12.26 -16.87
N GLU A 136 -4.55 11.34 -17.72
CA GLU A 136 -5.90 11.31 -18.31
C GLU A 136 -6.90 10.59 -17.38
N THR A 137 -7.16 11.19 -16.21
CA THR A 137 -7.94 10.57 -15.12
C THR A 137 -9.32 10.07 -15.52
N SER A 138 -10.01 10.75 -16.45
CA SER A 138 -11.34 10.33 -16.92
C SER A 138 -11.26 9.04 -17.75
N ALA A 139 -10.37 9.00 -18.74
CA ALA A 139 -10.19 7.82 -19.60
C ALA A 139 -9.68 6.62 -18.78
N ALA A 140 -8.73 6.85 -17.88
CA ALA A 140 -8.25 5.84 -16.95
C ALA A 140 -9.37 5.19 -16.14
N ARG A 141 -10.28 6.01 -15.60
CA ARG A 141 -11.42 5.54 -14.80
C ARG A 141 -12.37 4.70 -15.64
N GLU A 142 -12.67 5.12 -16.87
CA GLU A 142 -13.54 4.38 -17.78
C GLU A 142 -12.96 3.01 -18.11
N TRP A 143 -11.68 2.94 -18.47
CA TRP A 143 -11.04 1.68 -18.84
C TRP A 143 -10.81 0.75 -17.65
N HIS A 144 -10.51 1.27 -16.45
CA HIS A 144 -10.48 0.45 -15.23
C HIS A 144 -11.85 -0.10 -14.89
N ARG A 145 -12.92 0.71 -14.99
CA ARG A 145 -14.30 0.22 -14.78
C ARG A 145 -14.66 -0.89 -15.78
N ALA A 146 -14.26 -0.75 -17.05
CA ALA A 146 -14.48 -1.77 -18.06
C ALA A 146 -13.74 -3.07 -17.73
N ALA A 147 -12.46 -3.00 -17.36
CA ALA A 147 -11.67 -4.16 -16.95
C ALA A 147 -12.20 -4.80 -15.64
N ALA A 148 -12.61 -3.99 -14.67
CA ALA A 148 -13.20 -4.41 -13.41
C ALA A 148 -14.54 -5.13 -13.63
N ALA A 149 -15.42 -4.60 -14.49
CA ALA A 149 -16.67 -5.23 -14.86
C ALA A 149 -16.46 -6.58 -15.58
N ALA A 150 -15.34 -6.76 -16.28
CA ALA A 150 -14.89 -8.02 -16.85
C ALA A 150 -14.20 -8.96 -15.83
N GLY A 151 -14.18 -8.59 -14.54
CA GLY A 151 -13.63 -9.41 -13.45
C GLY A 151 -12.12 -9.25 -13.23
N ASP A 152 -11.52 -8.12 -13.59
CA ASP A 152 -10.13 -7.81 -13.20
C ASP A 152 -10.08 -7.18 -11.81
N ALA A 153 -9.57 -7.93 -10.83
CA ALA A 153 -9.55 -7.50 -9.43
C ALA A 153 -8.62 -6.30 -9.18
N SER A 154 -7.51 -6.15 -9.92
CA SER A 154 -6.63 -4.99 -9.71
C SER A 154 -7.16 -3.74 -10.39
N SER A 155 -7.83 -3.85 -11.53
CA SER A 155 -8.54 -2.70 -12.11
C SER A 155 -9.71 -2.27 -11.24
N ALA A 156 -10.39 -3.20 -10.57
CA ALA A 156 -11.37 -2.85 -9.55
C ALA A 156 -10.70 -2.12 -8.36
N HIS A 157 -9.53 -2.58 -7.91
CA HIS A 157 -8.75 -1.88 -6.89
C HIS A 157 -8.37 -0.44 -7.31
N ASP A 158 -7.85 -0.28 -8.52
CA ASP A 158 -7.45 1.02 -9.09
C ASP A 158 -8.65 1.94 -9.35
N ALA A 159 -9.77 1.40 -9.84
CA ALA A 159 -11.02 2.15 -9.99
C ALA A 159 -11.51 2.68 -8.63
N GLY A 160 -11.40 1.87 -7.57
CA GLY A 160 -11.71 2.29 -6.20
C GLY A 160 -10.85 3.46 -5.74
N PHE A 161 -9.54 3.46 -6.03
CA PHE A 161 -8.65 4.59 -5.70
C PHE A 161 -8.95 5.85 -6.51
N LEU A 162 -9.30 5.72 -7.79
CA LEU A 162 -9.71 6.85 -8.63
C LEU A 162 -11.03 7.44 -8.11
N ALA A 163 -12.00 6.60 -7.76
CA ALA A 163 -13.25 7.03 -7.14
C ALA A 163 -13.01 7.72 -5.78
N TYR A 164 -12.15 7.14 -4.94
CA TYR A 164 -11.78 7.67 -3.64
C TYR A 164 -11.17 9.06 -3.78
N SER A 165 -10.19 9.22 -4.68
CA SER A 165 -9.51 10.50 -4.91
C SER A 165 -10.45 11.61 -5.40
N CYS A 166 -11.54 11.25 -6.10
CA CYS A 166 -12.56 12.18 -6.54
C CYS A 166 -13.69 12.41 -5.52
N GLY A 167 -13.69 11.70 -4.39
CA GLY A 167 -14.75 11.78 -3.39
C GLY A 167 -16.05 11.03 -3.75
N HIS A 168 -15.99 10.08 -4.69
CA HIS A 168 -17.13 9.23 -5.04
C HIS A 168 -17.20 8.01 -4.11
N GLU A 169 -17.76 8.19 -2.91
CA GLU A 169 -17.75 7.17 -1.84
C GLU A 169 -18.48 5.87 -2.24
N GLU A 170 -19.67 5.95 -2.85
CA GLU A 170 -20.44 4.77 -3.25
C GLU A 170 -19.66 3.90 -4.26
N GLU A 171 -19.02 4.53 -5.24
CA GLU A 171 -18.18 3.81 -6.20
C GLU A 171 -16.90 3.25 -5.57
N THR A 172 -16.32 3.96 -4.61
CA THR A 172 -15.14 3.51 -3.88
C THR A 172 -15.42 2.19 -3.17
N VAL A 173 -16.52 2.15 -2.41
CA VAL A 173 -16.97 0.95 -1.70
C VAL A 173 -17.27 -0.16 -2.72
N HIS A 174 -18.07 0.12 -3.74
CA HIS A 174 -18.45 -0.88 -4.74
C HIS A 174 -17.24 -1.58 -5.38
N TRP A 175 -16.26 -0.81 -5.88
CA TRP A 175 -15.12 -1.38 -6.58
C TRP A 175 -14.13 -2.09 -5.65
N TRP A 176 -13.88 -1.56 -4.45
CA TRP A 176 -13.05 -2.27 -3.48
C TRP A 176 -13.73 -3.53 -2.94
N GLU A 177 -15.05 -3.56 -2.79
CA GLU A 177 -15.80 -4.76 -2.45
C GLU A 177 -15.66 -5.83 -3.53
N CYS A 178 -15.87 -5.48 -4.80
CA CYS A 178 -15.69 -6.41 -5.92
C CYS A 178 -14.26 -6.98 -5.97
N ALA A 179 -13.24 -6.13 -5.77
CA ALA A 179 -11.85 -6.56 -5.74
C ALA A 179 -11.56 -7.48 -4.53
N ALA A 180 -12.04 -7.12 -3.35
CA ALA A 180 -11.88 -7.89 -2.11
C ALA A 180 -12.53 -9.28 -2.22
N GLN A 181 -13.75 -9.36 -2.75
CA GLN A 181 -14.45 -10.62 -3.00
C GLN A 181 -13.73 -11.49 -4.04
N SER A 182 -13.00 -10.88 -4.97
CA SER A 182 -12.13 -11.56 -5.94
C SER A 182 -10.77 -11.97 -5.37
N GLY A 183 -10.52 -11.75 -4.08
CA GLY A 183 -9.28 -12.16 -3.38
C GLY A 183 -8.19 -11.09 -3.31
N HIS A 184 -8.45 -9.84 -3.71
CA HIS A 184 -7.47 -8.76 -3.64
C HIS A 184 -7.28 -8.27 -2.19
N ALA A 185 -6.18 -8.67 -1.55
CA ALA A 185 -5.92 -8.40 -0.13
C ALA A 185 -5.84 -6.90 0.20
N ASP A 186 -5.19 -6.11 -0.65
CA ASP A 186 -5.04 -4.66 -0.44
C ASP A 186 -6.38 -3.92 -0.52
N SER A 187 -7.31 -4.37 -1.38
CA SER A 187 -8.65 -3.78 -1.48
C SER A 187 -9.47 -4.08 -0.24
N ALA A 188 -9.41 -5.31 0.26
CA ALA A 188 -10.04 -5.67 1.53
C ALA A 188 -9.45 -4.83 2.68
N TYR A 189 -8.14 -4.60 2.68
CA TYR A 189 -7.51 -3.72 3.67
C TYR A 189 -7.99 -2.27 3.56
N CYS A 190 -7.96 -1.68 2.36
CA CYS A 190 -8.38 -0.30 2.10
C CYS A 190 -9.86 -0.09 2.45
N LEU A 191 -10.71 -1.07 2.13
CA LEU A 191 -12.12 -1.01 2.51
C LEU A 191 -12.31 -1.09 4.03
N GLY A 192 -11.52 -1.92 4.72
CA GLY A 192 -11.49 -1.95 6.18
C GLY A 192 -11.11 -0.58 6.78
N LEU A 193 -10.06 0.05 6.25
CA LEU A 193 -9.68 1.41 6.65
C LEU A 193 -10.79 2.42 6.35
N PHE A 194 -11.46 2.30 5.21
CA PHE A 194 -12.54 3.21 4.83
C PHE A 194 -13.74 3.13 5.78
N LEU A 195 -14.15 1.93 6.15
CA LEU A 195 -15.22 1.70 7.12
C LEU A 195 -14.81 2.17 8.52
N GLN A 196 -13.58 1.89 8.95
CA GLN A 196 -13.03 2.40 10.22
C GLN A 196 -13.08 3.94 10.25
N ALA A 197 -12.63 4.58 9.16
CA ALA A 197 -12.65 6.03 8.98
C ALA A 197 -14.06 6.63 8.88
N SER A 198 -15.07 5.78 8.67
CA SER A 198 -16.50 6.11 8.61
C SER A 198 -17.24 5.71 9.89
N ARG A 199 -16.50 5.31 10.95
CA ARG A 199 -17.01 4.87 12.25
C ARG A 199 -17.86 3.60 12.21
N ASP A 200 -17.53 2.69 11.29
CA ASP A 200 -18.04 1.31 11.27
C ASP A 200 -16.90 0.31 11.57
N PRO A 201 -16.53 0.14 12.86
CA PRO A 201 -15.44 -0.76 13.24
C PRO A 201 -15.82 -2.24 13.09
N GLU A 202 -17.11 -2.60 13.12
CA GLU A 202 -17.56 -3.98 12.96
C GLU A 202 -17.42 -4.43 11.51
N GLY A 203 -17.87 -3.60 10.57
CA GLY A 203 -17.65 -3.81 9.14
C GLY A 203 -16.15 -3.82 8.80
N ALA A 204 -15.37 -2.90 9.38
CA ALA A 204 -13.93 -2.86 9.19
C ALA A 204 -13.24 -4.17 9.59
N GLU A 205 -13.58 -4.72 10.75
CA GLU A 205 -12.99 -5.96 11.25
C GLU A 205 -13.26 -7.16 10.31
N ALA A 206 -14.44 -7.22 9.69
CA ALA A 206 -14.76 -8.27 8.73
C ALA A 206 -13.81 -8.24 7.51
N TYR A 207 -13.54 -7.06 6.97
CA TYR A 207 -12.63 -6.89 5.85
C TYR A 207 -11.16 -7.03 6.22
N TYR A 208 -10.75 -6.61 7.43
CA TYR A 208 -9.40 -6.91 7.94
C TYR A 208 -9.18 -8.42 8.06
N ARG A 209 -10.16 -9.19 8.57
CA ARG A 209 -10.07 -10.66 8.58
C ARG A 209 -9.97 -11.25 7.19
N LEU A 210 -10.70 -10.70 6.22
CA LEU A 210 -10.62 -11.14 4.83
C LEU A 210 -9.22 -10.91 4.25
N SER A 211 -8.65 -9.72 4.46
CA SER A 211 -7.31 -9.36 4.01
C SER A 211 -6.20 -10.17 4.71
N ALA A 212 -6.34 -10.40 6.02
CA ALA A 212 -5.38 -11.16 6.82
C ALA A 212 -5.27 -12.64 6.42
N LYS A 213 -6.30 -13.23 5.79
CA LYS A 213 -6.23 -14.58 5.20
C LYS A 213 -5.19 -14.69 4.08
N SER A 214 -4.92 -13.58 3.41
CA SER A 214 -3.87 -13.48 2.38
C SER A 214 -2.57 -12.91 2.95
N GLU A 215 -2.36 -13.03 4.27
CA GLU A 215 -1.15 -12.60 4.98
C GLU A 215 -0.83 -11.10 4.88
N HIS A 216 -1.83 -10.25 4.63
CA HIS A 216 -1.62 -8.80 4.55
C HIS A 216 -1.19 -8.23 5.92
N PRO A 217 0.02 -7.64 6.05
CA PRO A 217 0.58 -7.27 7.34
C PRO A 217 -0.20 -6.16 8.03
N GLY A 218 -0.66 -5.15 7.28
CA GLY A 218 -1.48 -4.07 7.85
C GLY A 218 -2.81 -4.55 8.41
N ALA A 219 -3.42 -5.57 7.80
CA ALA A 219 -4.68 -6.10 8.28
C ALA A 219 -4.48 -6.86 9.60
N ALA A 220 -3.39 -7.62 9.69
CA ALA A 220 -2.98 -8.27 10.93
C ALA A 220 -2.67 -7.24 12.04
N SER A 221 -1.99 -6.12 11.74
CA SER A 221 -1.77 -5.03 12.70
C SER A 221 -3.08 -4.51 13.29
N GLN A 222 -4.07 -4.22 12.43
CA GLN A 222 -5.37 -3.70 12.88
C GLN A 222 -6.15 -4.73 13.71
N LEU A 223 -6.14 -6.01 13.32
CA LEU A 223 -6.75 -7.08 14.11
C LEU A 223 -6.06 -7.27 15.47
N GLY A 224 -4.73 -7.10 15.53
CA GLY A 224 -3.95 -7.08 16.77
C GLY A 224 -4.41 -5.97 17.70
N GLY A 225 -4.60 -4.76 17.16
CA GLY A 225 -5.10 -3.59 17.92
C GLY A 225 -6.53 -3.80 18.43
N ILE A 226 -7.42 -4.34 17.59
CA ILE A 226 -8.79 -4.70 17.98
C ILE A 226 -8.78 -5.76 19.10
N ALA A 227 -7.96 -6.81 18.98
CA ALA A 227 -7.81 -7.81 20.03
C ALA A 227 -7.29 -7.23 21.35
N LEU A 228 -6.31 -6.31 21.30
CA LEU A 228 -5.81 -5.59 22.49
C LEU A 228 -6.90 -4.77 23.17
N SER A 229 -7.72 -4.04 22.41
CA SER A 229 -8.85 -3.27 22.96
C SER A 229 -9.85 -4.14 23.71
N ARG A 230 -10.01 -5.40 23.27
CA ARG A 230 -10.86 -6.42 23.90
C ARG A 230 -10.15 -7.19 25.02
N ARG A 231 -8.90 -6.85 25.33
CA ARG A 231 -8.03 -7.55 26.29
C ARG A 231 -7.77 -9.02 25.94
N ASP A 232 -7.92 -9.40 24.68
CA ASP A 232 -7.55 -10.74 24.19
C ASP A 232 -6.08 -10.75 23.77
N LEU A 233 -5.21 -10.87 24.76
CA LEU A 233 -3.75 -10.86 24.57
C LEU A 233 -3.26 -12.03 23.70
N ARG A 234 -3.95 -13.17 23.70
CA ARG A 234 -3.52 -14.34 22.91
C ARG A 234 -3.76 -14.12 21.42
N SER A 235 -4.95 -13.64 21.06
CA SER A 235 -5.24 -13.29 19.66
C SER A 235 -4.39 -12.09 19.22
N ALA A 236 -4.22 -11.09 20.09
CA ALA A 236 -3.36 -9.95 19.80
C ALA A 236 -1.92 -10.39 19.48
N ARG A 237 -1.36 -11.30 20.28
CA ARG A 237 -0.04 -11.87 20.03
C ARG A 237 0.03 -12.52 18.65
N ALA A 238 -0.90 -13.42 18.33
CA ALA A 238 -0.90 -14.13 17.05
C ALA A 238 -0.91 -13.16 15.85
N TRP A 239 -1.77 -12.13 15.90
CA TRP A 239 -1.87 -11.15 14.84
C TRP A 239 -0.64 -10.25 14.73
N TYR A 240 -0.11 -9.75 15.86
CA TYR A 240 1.09 -8.93 15.82
C TYR A 240 2.33 -9.72 15.43
N GLU A 241 2.47 -10.99 15.85
CA GLU A 241 3.58 -11.85 15.40
C GLU A 241 3.52 -12.11 13.89
N GLN A 242 2.32 -12.30 13.35
CA GLN A 242 2.11 -12.41 11.89
C GLN A 242 2.52 -11.12 11.18
N ALA A 243 2.07 -9.95 11.64
CA ALA A 243 2.42 -8.65 11.05
C ALA A 243 3.92 -8.32 11.19
N ALA A 244 4.50 -8.59 12.35
CA ALA A 244 5.90 -8.37 12.68
C ALA A 244 6.85 -9.25 11.84
N GLY A 245 6.39 -10.44 11.43
CA GLY A 245 7.07 -11.31 10.48
C GLY A 245 7.39 -10.63 9.15
N ALA A 246 6.54 -9.70 8.70
CA ALA A 246 6.74 -8.92 7.48
C ALA A 246 7.78 -7.78 7.61
N GLY A 247 8.38 -7.58 8.79
CA GLY A 247 9.45 -6.61 9.00
C GLY A 247 9.01 -5.21 9.41
N ARG A 248 7.71 -4.99 9.68
CA ARG A 248 7.20 -3.69 10.16
C ARG A 248 7.64 -3.44 11.61
N LEU A 249 8.39 -2.37 11.83
CA LEU A 249 8.99 -2.04 13.13
C LEU A 249 7.94 -1.79 14.23
N GLU A 250 6.85 -1.09 13.89
CA GLU A 250 5.74 -0.86 14.82
C GLU A 250 5.08 -2.18 15.26
N ASP A 251 4.89 -3.13 14.34
CA ASP A 251 4.28 -4.42 14.68
C ASP A 251 5.21 -5.28 15.53
N GLN A 252 6.54 -5.22 15.28
CA GLN A 252 7.54 -5.86 16.14
C GLN A 252 7.49 -5.27 17.55
N ARG A 253 7.43 -3.94 17.66
CA ARG A 253 7.27 -3.25 18.94
C ARG A 253 6.00 -3.69 19.67
N MET A 254 4.87 -3.71 18.97
CA MET A 254 3.59 -4.13 19.55
C MET A 254 3.59 -5.60 19.96
N ALA A 255 4.16 -6.51 19.15
CA ALA A 255 4.35 -7.91 19.52
C ALA A 255 5.18 -8.04 20.82
N GLY A 256 6.25 -7.24 20.95
CA GLY A 256 7.06 -7.16 22.16
C GLY A 256 6.24 -6.78 23.39
N PHE A 257 5.43 -5.71 23.29
CA PHE A 257 4.55 -5.28 24.38
C PHE A 257 3.52 -6.35 24.77
N VAL A 258 2.89 -7.01 23.79
CA VAL A 258 1.93 -8.09 24.08
C VAL A 258 2.61 -9.26 24.77
N CYS A 259 3.84 -9.61 24.38
CA CYS A 259 4.62 -10.65 25.05
C CYS A 259 4.94 -10.29 26.51
N VAL A 260 5.28 -9.02 26.82
CA VAL A 260 5.48 -8.55 28.20
C VAL A 260 4.22 -8.72 29.03
N GLU A 261 3.07 -8.27 28.51
CA GLU A 261 1.77 -8.40 29.20
C GLU A 261 1.36 -9.86 29.44
N LEU A 262 1.81 -10.78 28.58
CA LEU A 262 1.62 -12.22 28.73
C LEU A 262 2.65 -12.89 29.67
N GLY A 263 3.66 -12.15 30.15
CA GLY A 263 4.77 -12.69 30.95
C GLY A 263 5.77 -13.54 30.14
N ASP A 264 5.78 -13.41 28.81
CA ASP A 264 6.73 -14.09 27.93
C ASP A 264 7.95 -13.22 27.65
N ALA A 265 8.89 -13.19 28.61
CA ALA A 265 10.12 -12.42 28.49
C ALA A 265 10.98 -12.83 27.28
N ARG A 266 10.93 -14.10 26.85
CA ARG A 266 11.69 -14.57 25.68
C ARG A 266 11.08 -14.05 24.38
N GLY A 267 9.76 -14.09 24.26
CA GLY A 267 9.03 -13.51 23.14
C GLY A 267 9.24 -11.99 23.06
N ALA A 268 9.15 -11.31 24.20
CA ALA A 268 9.39 -9.86 24.28
C ALA A 268 10.83 -9.51 23.84
N SER A 269 11.82 -10.25 24.33
CA SER A 269 13.23 -10.10 23.97
C SER A 269 13.45 -10.31 22.47
N HIS A 270 12.82 -11.34 21.89
CA HIS A 270 12.91 -11.61 20.47
C HIS A 270 12.40 -10.42 19.63
N TRP A 271 11.21 -9.92 19.93
CA TRP A 271 10.57 -8.88 19.11
C TRP A 271 11.16 -7.49 19.33
N PHE A 272 11.39 -7.07 20.58
CA PHE A 272 12.06 -5.81 20.85
C PHE A 272 13.49 -5.81 20.31
N GLY A 273 14.23 -6.92 20.41
CA GLY A 273 15.57 -7.03 19.83
C GLY A 273 15.58 -6.87 18.31
N ARG A 274 14.59 -7.44 17.60
CA ARG A 274 14.43 -7.24 16.15
C ARG A 274 14.07 -5.80 15.79
N GLY A 275 13.13 -5.18 16.51
CA GLY A 275 12.76 -3.79 16.31
C GLY A 275 13.94 -2.84 16.55
N ALA A 276 14.69 -3.08 17.63
CA ALA A 276 15.89 -2.34 17.98
C ALA A 276 16.99 -2.45 16.91
N ALA A 277 17.25 -3.66 16.40
CA ALA A 277 18.18 -3.88 15.30
C ALA A 277 17.71 -3.22 13.98
N GLY A 278 16.39 -3.06 13.80
CA GLY A 278 15.77 -2.31 12.72
C GLY A 278 15.80 -0.79 12.87
N GLY A 279 16.32 -0.28 14.00
CA GLY A 279 16.44 1.16 14.28
C GLY A 279 15.25 1.79 15.00
N ASP A 280 14.28 1.00 15.48
CA ASP A 280 13.17 1.52 16.29
C ASP A 280 13.65 1.89 17.70
N ALA A 281 13.65 3.18 18.02
CA ALA A 281 14.19 3.72 19.26
C ALA A 281 13.40 3.25 20.49
N GLU A 282 12.08 3.13 20.36
CA GLU A 282 11.19 2.67 21.44
C GLU A 282 11.41 1.17 21.71
N SER A 283 11.53 0.34 20.67
CA SER A 283 11.93 -1.06 20.85
C SER A 283 13.31 -1.20 21.46
N ALA A 284 14.29 -0.37 21.06
CA ALA A 284 15.63 -0.37 21.66
C ALA A 284 15.60 -0.01 23.15
N PHE A 285 14.82 0.99 23.54
CA PHE A 285 14.62 1.35 24.94
C PHE A 285 14.00 0.19 25.75
N ASN A 286 12.88 -0.36 25.28
CA ASN A 286 12.20 -1.46 25.95
C ASN A 286 13.05 -2.75 25.99
N PHE A 287 13.85 -3.00 24.94
CA PHE A 287 14.81 -4.10 24.94
C PHE A 287 15.90 -3.90 26.01
N GLY A 288 16.43 -2.69 26.14
CA GLY A 288 17.42 -2.35 27.15
C GLY A 288 16.90 -2.56 28.58
N LEU A 289 15.66 -2.14 28.85
CA LEU A 289 14.98 -2.40 30.13
C LEU A 289 14.86 -3.90 30.40
N LEU A 290 14.43 -4.68 29.41
CA LEU A 290 14.23 -6.11 29.54
C LEU A 290 15.56 -6.85 29.78
N LEU A 291 16.65 -6.47 29.10
CA LEU A 291 18.00 -7.02 29.32
C LEU A 291 18.47 -6.83 30.75
N ILE A 292 18.24 -5.66 31.34
CA ILE A 292 18.64 -5.37 32.72
C ILE A 292 17.75 -6.13 33.71
N ALA A 293 16.42 -6.02 33.55
CA ALA A 293 15.46 -6.53 34.54
C ALA A 293 15.35 -8.06 34.55
N GLU A 294 15.27 -8.70 33.38
CA GLU A 294 15.03 -10.14 33.26
C GLU A 294 16.31 -10.95 33.08
N PHE A 295 17.32 -10.37 32.43
CA PHE A 295 18.55 -11.10 32.06
C PHE A 295 19.79 -10.64 32.86
N GLY A 296 19.70 -9.57 33.64
CA GLY A 296 20.82 -9.02 34.41
C GLY A 296 21.96 -8.46 33.54
N ASP A 297 21.73 -8.23 32.25
CA ASP A 297 22.73 -7.76 31.31
C ASP A 297 22.77 -6.22 31.28
N LEU A 298 23.50 -5.65 32.24
CA LEU A 298 23.71 -4.20 32.32
C LEU A 298 24.47 -3.65 31.11
N GLY A 299 25.41 -4.42 30.55
CA GLY A 299 26.21 -3.99 29.41
C GLY A 299 25.38 -3.87 28.13
N GLY A 300 24.57 -4.90 27.85
CA GLY A 300 23.60 -4.89 26.75
C GLY A 300 22.54 -3.82 26.94
N GLY A 301 22.02 -3.65 28.15
CA GLY A 301 21.06 -2.58 28.48
C GLY A 301 21.59 -1.18 28.18
N GLN A 302 22.80 -0.86 28.65
CA GLN A 302 23.45 0.43 28.37
C GLN A 302 23.72 0.64 26.88
N HIS A 303 24.10 -0.41 26.15
CA HIS A 303 24.31 -0.33 24.70
C HIS A 303 23.03 0.11 23.98
N TRP A 304 21.90 -0.52 24.27
CA TRP A 304 20.63 -0.22 23.61
C TRP A 304 20.01 1.10 24.06
N PHE A 305 20.17 1.52 25.32
CA PHE A 305 19.80 2.88 25.73
C PHE A 305 20.59 3.94 24.96
N ARG A 306 21.88 3.72 24.71
CA ARG A 306 22.67 4.62 23.88
C ARG A 306 22.17 4.69 22.44
N GLN A 307 21.84 3.55 21.83
CA GLN A 307 21.28 3.54 20.47
C GLN A 307 19.93 4.26 20.40
N ALA A 308 19.03 4.00 21.36
CA ALA A 308 17.73 4.67 21.45
C ALA A 308 17.89 6.19 21.66
N ALA A 309 18.80 6.60 22.54
CA ALA A 309 19.09 8.02 22.80
C ALA A 309 19.67 8.73 21.58
N LEU A 310 20.59 8.08 20.84
CA LEU A 310 21.10 8.58 19.56
C LEU A 310 20.00 8.70 18.50
N ALA A 311 19.00 7.83 18.55
CA ALA A 311 17.81 7.89 17.70
C ALA A 311 16.75 8.90 18.20
N GLY A 312 17.05 9.69 19.24
CA GLY A 312 16.19 10.77 19.74
C GLY A 312 15.20 10.37 20.82
N HIS A 313 15.32 9.18 21.42
CA HIS A 313 14.42 8.75 22.49
C HIS A 313 14.76 9.41 23.83
N HIS A 314 13.84 10.23 24.34
CA HIS A 314 14.01 10.98 25.58
C HIS A 314 14.26 10.10 26.81
N GLY A 315 13.39 9.12 27.07
CA GLY A 315 13.50 8.24 28.25
C GLY A 315 14.83 7.49 28.31
N ALA A 316 15.28 6.92 27.19
CA ALA A 316 16.57 6.27 27.06
C ALA A 316 17.77 7.19 27.39
N ALA A 317 17.74 8.46 26.96
CA ALA A 317 18.80 9.41 27.28
C ALA A 317 18.89 9.66 28.79
N VAL A 318 17.74 9.84 29.45
CA VAL A 318 17.66 10.05 30.91
C VAL A 318 18.12 8.82 31.68
N GLU A 319 17.63 7.62 31.33
CA GLU A 319 18.04 6.36 31.98
C GLU A 319 19.53 6.07 31.79
N LEU A 320 20.07 6.30 30.59
CA LEU A 320 21.50 6.16 30.32
C LEU A 320 22.33 7.12 31.17
N GLY A 321 21.94 8.39 31.25
CA GLY A 321 22.61 9.40 32.08
C GLY A 321 22.62 9.02 33.56
N GLY A 322 21.49 8.48 34.06
CA GLY A 322 21.38 7.94 35.42
C GLY A 322 22.34 6.78 35.67
N LEU A 323 22.38 5.79 34.78
CA LEU A 323 23.26 4.63 34.88
C LEU A 323 24.76 5.02 34.80
N LEU A 324 25.12 5.93 33.90
CA LEU A 324 26.50 6.41 33.77
C LEU A 324 26.95 7.20 35.00
N SER A 325 26.05 7.99 35.60
CA SER A 325 26.30 8.70 36.86
C SER A 325 26.57 7.73 38.00
N ALA A 326 25.74 6.69 38.12
CA ALA A 326 25.90 5.64 39.13
C ALA A 326 27.22 4.84 38.94
N ALA A 327 27.65 4.66 37.69
CA ALA A 327 28.91 4.01 37.34
C ALA A 327 30.16 4.93 37.48
N GLY A 328 30.00 6.18 37.92
CA GLY A 328 31.11 7.13 38.12
C GLY A 328 31.59 7.84 36.86
N ARG A 329 30.91 7.69 35.71
CA ARG A 329 31.24 8.32 34.42
C ARG A 329 30.53 9.67 34.26
N ARG A 330 30.80 10.61 35.17
CA ARG A 330 30.05 11.88 35.28
C ARG A 330 30.08 12.75 34.01
N SER A 331 31.21 12.84 33.33
CA SER A 331 31.32 13.67 32.11
C SER A 331 30.40 13.19 30.99
N GLU A 332 30.32 11.87 30.78
CA GLU A 332 29.43 11.30 29.77
C GLU A 332 27.96 11.37 30.20
N ALA A 333 27.68 11.26 31.50
CA ALA A 333 26.32 11.41 32.01
C ALA A 333 25.78 12.84 31.80
N GLU A 334 26.62 13.86 32.01
CA GLU A 334 26.25 15.26 31.80
C GLU A 334 25.87 15.54 30.34
N GLU A 335 26.54 14.92 29.36
CA GLU A 335 26.20 15.06 27.94
C GLU A 335 24.76 14.63 27.62
N TRP A 336 24.29 13.53 28.22
CA TRP A 336 22.93 13.03 27.98
C TRP A 336 21.85 13.75 28.81
N LEU A 337 22.23 14.35 29.94
CA LEU A 337 21.29 15.00 30.87
C LEU A 337 21.14 16.51 30.64
N ALA A 338 22.11 17.17 30.01
CA ALA A 338 22.10 18.62 29.83
C ALA A 338 21.06 19.11 28.79
N ASP A 339 20.85 18.35 27.70
CA ASP A 339 19.87 18.67 26.66
C ASP A 339 19.28 17.39 26.04
N PRO A 340 18.44 16.64 26.78
CA PRO A 340 17.85 15.41 26.25
C PRO A 340 16.86 15.75 25.12
N PRO A 341 16.73 14.87 24.11
CA PRO A 341 15.80 15.10 23.01
C PRO A 341 14.38 15.30 23.56
N PRO A 342 13.55 16.18 22.99
CA PRO A 342 12.22 16.43 23.49
C PRO A 342 11.36 15.16 23.41
N PRO A 343 10.43 14.94 24.37
CA PRO A 343 9.56 13.78 24.33
C PRO A 343 8.75 13.75 23.03
N THR A 344 8.62 12.55 22.47
CA THR A 344 7.81 12.30 21.28
C THR A 344 6.33 12.55 21.55
N TRP A 345 5.56 12.73 20.48
CA TRP A 345 4.11 12.82 20.60
C TRP A 345 3.55 11.43 20.87
N ASP A 346 3.35 11.11 22.16
CA ASP A 346 2.94 9.77 22.60
C ASP A 346 1.42 9.59 22.67
N ARG A 347 0.62 10.56 22.19
CA ARG A 347 -0.84 10.42 22.19
C ARG A 347 -1.28 9.75 20.89
N PRO A 348 -1.87 8.54 20.95
CA PRO A 348 -2.38 7.90 19.75
C PRO A 348 -3.48 8.76 19.12
N ALA A 349 -3.41 8.94 17.81
CA ALA A 349 -4.52 9.50 17.04
C ALA A 349 -5.76 8.63 17.23
N GLU A 350 -6.95 9.24 17.12
CA GLU A 350 -8.20 8.46 17.08
C GLU A 350 -8.13 7.45 15.91
N PRO A 351 -8.60 6.20 16.08
CA PRO A 351 -8.49 5.16 15.06
C PRO A 351 -9.01 5.57 13.68
N GLU A 352 -10.07 6.39 13.65
CA GLU A 352 -10.67 6.95 12.44
C GLU A 352 -9.68 7.86 11.70
N LEU A 353 -8.95 8.71 12.42
CA LEU A 353 -7.96 9.62 11.86
C LEU A 353 -6.72 8.88 11.38
N MET A 354 -6.31 7.83 12.09
CA MET A 354 -5.24 6.95 11.64
C MET A 354 -5.62 6.27 10.33
N ALA A 355 -6.84 5.72 10.24
CA ALA A 355 -7.32 5.10 9.01
C ALA A 355 -7.38 6.09 7.83
N ARG A 356 -7.78 7.35 8.07
CA ARG A 356 -7.70 8.43 7.06
C ARG A 356 -6.27 8.72 6.63
N ALA A 357 -5.33 8.78 7.57
CA ALA A 357 -3.91 9.00 7.27
C ALA A 357 -3.31 7.88 6.41
N GLU A 358 -3.63 6.63 6.73
CA GLU A 358 -3.17 5.47 5.94
C GLU A 358 -3.76 5.46 4.53
N LEU A 359 -5.06 5.72 4.37
CA LEU A 359 -5.69 5.81 3.06
C LEU A 359 -5.10 6.94 2.21
N ALA A 360 -4.82 8.10 2.81
CA ALA A 360 -4.18 9.22 2.12
C ALA A 360 -2.75 8.88 1.67
N ALA A 361 -1.97 8.21 2.52
CA ALA A 361 -0.64 7.71 2.16
C ALA A 361 -0.69 6.71 1.01
N ALA A 362 -1.65 5.78 1.04
CA ALA A 362 -1.86 4.81 -0.03
C ALA A 362 -2.29 5.47 -1.35
N ALA A 363 -3.22 6.43 -1.30
CA ALA A 363 -3.69 7.16 -2.48
C ALA A 363 -2.59 7.98 -3.15
N THR A 364 -1.72 8.62 -2.36
CA THR A 364 -0.61 9.47 -2.85
C THR A 364 0.63 8.68 -3.27
N GLY A 365 0.88 7.52 -2.65
CA GLY A 365 1.96 6.60 -3.02
C GLY A 365 1.69 5.75 -4.25
N ARG A 366 0.46 5.80 -4.79
CA ARG A 366 0.04 4.98 -5.92
C ARG A 366 0.88 5.31 -7.17
N ARG A 367 1.39 4.26 -7.82
CA ARG A 367 2.16 4.30 -9.09
C ARG A 367 3.33 5.29 -9.15
N GLY A 368 4.17 5.27 -8.12
CA GLY A 368 5.43 6.03 -8.12
C GLY A 368 5.30 7.47 -7.63
N GLY A 369 4.10 7.88 -7.20
CA GLY A 369 3.94 9.06 -6.35
C GLY A 369 4.73 8.92 -5.05
N VAL A 370 5.26 10.02 -4.54
CA VAL A 370 5.94 10.02 -3.24
C VAL A 370 4.87 9.86 -2.16
N ALA A 371 4.79 8.67 -1.57
CA ALA A 371 3.86 8.37 -0.50
C ALA A 371 4.06 9.35 0.67
N LEU A 372 2.95 9.92 1.14
CA LEU A 372 2.98 10.75 2.33
C LEU A 372 3.23 9.88 3.58
N ALA A 373 4.00 10.40 4.53
CA ALA A 373 4.31 9.67 5.75
C ALA A 373 3.09 9.59 6.68
N VAL A 374 2.58 8.38 6.92
CA VAL A 374 1.42 8.13 7.79
C VAL A 374 1.56 8.81 9.17
N PRO A 375 2.71 8.75 9.87
CA PRO A 375 2.85 9.41 11.18
C PRO A 375 2.70 10.93 11.10
N GLU A 376 3.18 11.56 10.03
CA GLU A 376 3.06 13.02 9.82
C GLU A 376 1.60 13.41 9.58
N LEU A 377 0.88 12.64 8.75
CA LEU A 377 -0.54 12.85 8.48
C LEU A 377 -1.39 12.65 9.74
N ALA A 378 -1.11 11.59 10.51
CA ALA A 378 -1.80 11.32 11.78
C ALA A 378 -1.53 12.44 12.81
N GLU A 379 -0.30 12.97 12.88
CA GLU A 379 0.03 14.09 13.75
C GLU A 379 -0.70 15.37 13.33
N ILE A 380 -0.80 15.66 12.03
CA ILE A 380 -1.57 16.81 11.51
C ILE A 380 -3.05 16.69 11.90
N LEU A 381 -3.68 15.56 11.60
CA LEU A 381 -5.09 15.31 11.87
C LEU A 381 -5.39 15.35 13.37
N GLY A 382 -4.59 14.63 14.17
CA GLY A 382 -4.76 14.53 15.62
C GLY A 382 -4.45 15.83 16.36
N THR A 383 -3.49 16.62 15.89
CA THR A 383 -3.18 17.91 16.51
C THR A 383 -4.32 18.90 16.36
N TRP A 384 -4.94 18.98 15.18
CA TRP A 384 -6.10 19.84 14.97
C TRP A 384 -7.25 19.47 15.91
N ASP A 385 -7.60 18.18 15.97
CA ASP A 385 -8.65 17.70 16.88
C ASP A 385 -8.33 18.09 18.34
N LEU A 386 -7.10 17.83 18.78
CA LEU A 386 -6.66 18.15 20.14
C LEU A 386 -6.80 19.63 20.50
N VAL A 387 -6.33 20.54 19.65
CA VAL A 387 -6.32 21.98 19.97
C VAL A 387 -7.69 22.62 19.83
N THR A 388 -8.58 22.03 19.03
CA THR A 388 -9.95 22.51 18.82
C THR A 388 -10.97 21.86 19.74
N ARG A 389 -10.63 20.75 20.41
CA ARG A 389 -11.51 20.04 21.37
C ARG A 389 -12.20 20.92 22.42
N PRO A 390 -11.59 21.99 22.97
CA PRO A 390 -12.28 22.87 23.92
C PRO A 390 -13.38 23.75 23.31
N LEU A 391 -13.43 23.86 21.99
CA LEU A 391 -14.43 24.66 21.28
C LEU A 391 -15.78 23.93 21.26
N HIS A 392 -16.80 24.61 21.78
CA HIS A 392 -18.17 24.10 21.79
C HIS A 392 -18.90 24.45 20.47
N ASP A 393 -18.41 25.45 19.75
CA ASP A 393 -18.87 25.87 18.43
C ASP A 393 -17.67 25.94 17.48
N HIS A 394 -17.86 25.43 16.27
CA HIS A 394 -16.83 25.41 15.22
C HIS A 394 -17.03 26.49 14.15
N ALA A 395 -18.06 27.34 14.26
CA ALA A 395 -18.08 28.60 13.54
C ALA A 395 -16.85 29.41 14.02
N ASP A 396 -15.95 29.76 13.09
CA ASP A 396 -14.76 30.59 13.35
C ASP A 396 -13.57 29.91 14.08
N VAL A 397 -13.40 28.59 13.93
CA VAL A 397 -12.22 27.85 14.44
C VAL A 397 -10.90 28.49 14.01
N ILE A 398 -10.81 28.95 12.76
CA ILE A 398 -9.60 29.55 12.21
C ILE A 398 -9.28 30.85 12.96
N ASP A 399 -10.23 31.77 13.08
CA ASP A 399 -10.04 33.03 13.80
C ASP A 399 -9.70 32.80 15.27
N TRP A 400 -10.34 31.83 15.91
CA TRP A 400 -9.99 31.44 17.28
C TRP A 400 -8.55 30.96 17.40
N LEU A 401 -8.11 30.06 16.50
CA LEU A 401 -6.75 29.53 16.47
C LEU A 401 -5.73 30.65 16.22
N VAL A 402 -5.99 31.53 15.26
CA VAL A 402 -5.14 32.69 14.93
C VAL A 402 -4.99 33.61 16.14
N ASN A 403 -6.11 34.00 16.75
CA ASN A 403 -6.10 34.92 17.89
C ASN A 403 -5.39 34.35 19.11
N ARG A 404 -5.60 33.07 19.42
CA ARG A 404 -5.06 32.45 20.62
C ARG A 404 -3.61 31.99 20.46
N SER A 405 -3.24 31.53 19.27
CA SER A 405 -1.86 31.12 18.99
C SER A 405 -0.96 32.28 18.56
N ARG A 406 -1.52 33.38 18.03
CA ARG A 406 -0.77 34.46 17.35
C ARG A 406 0.05 33.97 16.15
N LEU A 407 -0.40 32.91 15.47
CA LEU A 407 0.15 32.50 14.18
C LEU A 407 -0.49 33.32 13.06
N HIS A 408 0.18 33.38 11.91
CA HIS A 408 -0.38 34.02 10.72
C HIS A 408 -1.61 33.25 10.22
N ALA A 409 -2.67 33.98 9.85
CA ALA A 409 -3.93 33.41 9.36
C ALA A 409 -3.72 32.45 8.19
N SER A 410 -2.91 32.84 7.21
CA SER A 410 -2.60 32.01 6.03
C SER A 410 -2.00 30.64 6.38
N ALA A 411 -1.20 30.53 7.45
CA ALA A 411 -0.64 29.25 7.87
C ALA A 411 -1.71 28.32 8.48
N VAL A 412 -2.64 28.89 9.26
CA VAL A 412 -3.76 28.14 9.88
C VAL A 412 -4.78 27.73 8.81
N GLU A 413 -5.09 28.62 7.87
CA GLU A 413 -5.95 28.33 6.70
C GLU A 413 -5.37 27.23 5.82
N HIS A 414 -4.05 27.27 5.54
CA HIS A 414 -3.39 26.24 4.76
C HIS A 414 -3.44 24.87 5.47
N LEU A 415 -3.18 24.83 6.78
CA LEU A 415 -3.36 23.62 7.59
C LEU A 415 -4.81 23.11 7.54
N ALA A 416 -5.79 24.00 7.64
CA ALA A 416 -7.21 23.65 7.58
C ALA A 416 -7.60 23.06 6.22
N SER A 417 -7.07 23.64 5.13
CA SER A 417 -7.28 23.18 3.75
C SER A 417 -6.71 21.78 3.54
N VAL A 418 -5.44 21.56 3.89
CA VAL A 418 -4.79 20.24 3.77
C VAL A 418 -5.54 19.20 4.59
N ARG A 419 -5.90 19.52 5.84
CA ARG A 419 -6.75 18.66 6.67
C ARG A 419 -8.09 18.36 6.01
N GLY A 420 -8.72 19.36 5.38
CA GLY A 420 -9.97 19.24 4.66
C GLY A 420 -9.90 18.17 3.57
N THR A 421 -8.85 18.21 2.75
CA THR A 421 -8.60 17.21 1.69
C THR A 421 -8.33 15.81 2.26
N LEU A 422 -7.53 15.70 3.32
CA LEU A 422 -7.23 14.42 3.97
C LEU A 422 -8.50 13.75 4.54
N LEU A 423 -9.43 14.55 5.09
CA LEU A 423 -10.68 14.03 5.64
C LEU A 423 -11.72 13.77 4.56
N ARG A 424 -11.80 14.63 3.54
CA ARG A 424 -12.76 14.58 2.44
C ARG A 424 -12.01 14.62 1.12
N PRO A 425 -11.54 13.47 0.63
CA PRO A 425 -10.97 13.35 -0.71
C PRO A 425 -11.89 13.95 -1.78
N GLY A 426 -11.31 14.53 -2.83
CA GLY A 426 -12.06 15.24 -3.88
C GLY A 426 -12.43 16.69 -3.54
N SER A 427 -12.31 17.13 -2.28
CA SER A 427 -12.54 18.54 -1.91
C SER A 427 -11.44 19.51 -2.39
N GLY A 428 -10.28 18.99 -2.76
CA GLY A 428 -9.13 19.73 -3.27
C GLY A 428 -8.04 18.77 -3.78
N PRO A 429 -6.95 19.30 -4.37
CA PRO A 429 -5.81 18.49 -4.80
C PRO A 429 -5.13 17.85 -3.59
N TRP A 430 -4.62 16.62 -3.76
CA TRP A 430 -3.80 15.98 -2.73
C TRP A 430 -2.55 16.83 -2.43
N PRO A 431 -2.17 16.99 -1.15
CA PRO A 431 -1.02 17.79 -0.76
C PRO A 431 0.28 17.09 -1.17
N SER A 432 1.25 17.87 -1.60
CA SER A 432 2.62 17.42 -1.82
C SER A 432 3.35 17.13 -0.50
N PRO A 433 4.44 16.32 -0.51
CA PRO A 433 5.29 16.13 0.67
C PRO A 433 5.88 17.45 1.22
N GLY A 434 6.06 18.46 0.36
CA GLY A 434 6.50 19.80 0.78
C GLY A 434 5.42 20.52 1.60
N GLU A 435 4.18 20.49 1.13
CA GLU A 435 3.03 21.07 1.83
C GLU A 435 2.76 20.36 3.15
N VAL A 436 2.83 19.02 3.18
CA VAL A 436 2.69 18.23 4.42
C VAL A 436 3.72 18.65 5.47
N ARG A 437 5.01 18.75 5.11
CA ARG A 437 6.05 19.21 6.05
C ARG A 437 5.81 20.64 6.54
N HIS A 438 5.31 21.52 5.67
CA HIS A 438 4.98 22.89 6.03
C HIS A 438 3.82 22.95 7.03
N VAL A 439 2.69 22.30 6.73
CA VAL A 439 1.53 22.31 7.63
C VAL A 439 1.78 21.53 8.92
N LEU A 440 2.63 20.50 8.89
CA LEU A 440 3.09 19.78 10.08
C LEU A 440 3.84 20.72 11.04
N THR A 441 4.67 21.61 10.50
CA THR A 441 5.36 22.64 11.30
C THR A 441 4.36 23.56 11.98
N THR A 442 3.35 24.02 11.24
CA THR A 442 2.25 24.84 11.79
C THR A 442 1.46 24.09 12.86
N ALA A 443 1.13 22.81 12.63
CA ALA A 443 0.42 21.97 13.61
C ALA A 443 1.23 21.83 14.91
N ARG A 444 2.53 21.51 14.81
CA ARG A 444 3.43 21.41 15.97
C ARG A 444 3.53 22.71 16.75
N GLU A 445 3.55 23.85 16.08
CA GLU A 445 3.58 25.16 16.74
C GLU A 445 2.23 25.51 17.41
N LEU A 446 1.10 25.19 16.78
CA LEU A 446 -0.22 25.29 17.42
C LEU A 446 -0.28 24.45 18.69
N ARG A 447 0.21 23.21 18.64
CA ARG A 447 0.30 22.32 19.80
C ARG A 447 1.18 22.90 20.89
N ARG A 448 2.33 23.47 20.55
CA ARG A 448 3.24 24.09 21.54
C ARG A 448 2.56 25.25 22.27
N ARG A 449 1.82 26.10 21.55
CA ARG A 449 1.18 27.30 22.12
C ARG A 449 -0.12 26.98 22.87
N LEU A 450 -0.92 26.06 22.35
CA LEU A 450 -2.30 25.80 22.81
C LEU A 450 -2.47 24.45 23.53
N GLY A 451 -1.49 23.56 23.45
CA GLY A 451 -1.56 22.23 24.04
C GLY A 451 -1.49 22.23 25.57
N PRO A 452 -1.95 21.15 26.23
CA PRO A 452 -2.12 21.09 27.69
C PRO A 452 -0.84 21.35 28.52
N SER A 453 0.35 21.24 27.94
CA SER A 453 1.62 21.54 28.60
C SER A 453 1.90 23.05 28.78
N SER A 454 1.30 23.93 27.95
CA SER A 454 1.50 25.39 28.09
C SER A 454 0.73 26.00 29.28
N ALA A 455 -0.28 25.29 29.79
CA ALA A 455 -1.07 25.73 30.95
C ALA A 455 -0.32 25.66 32.29
N ARG A 456 0.85 25.01 32.38
CA ARG A 456 1.63 24.94 33.63
C ARG A 456 2.57 26.14 33.87
N HIS A 457 2.74 27.04 32.89
CA HIS A 457 3.69 28.16 32.99
C HIS A 457 3.06 29.57 32.91
N GLY A 458 1.73 29.70 32.90
CA GLY A 458 1.05 31.01 32.87
C GLY A 458 -0.19 31.03 33.75
N GLY A 459 -0.08 31.51 34.99
CA GLY A 459 -1.26 31.71 35.85
C GLY A 459 -1.03 31.78 37.36
N ARG A 460 0.04 32.41 37.85
CA ARG A 460 0.02 33.05 39.18
C ARG A 460 -0.10 34.56 38.96
N ASP A 461 -1.32 35.01 38.72
CA ASP A 461 -1.72 36.40 38.92
C ASP A 461 -3.23 36.43 39.17
N THR A 462 -3.60 36.19 40.42
CA THR A 462 -4.91 36.60 40.95
C THR A 462 -4.69 37.88 41.77
N PRO A 463 -5.26 39.03 41.39
CA PRO A 463 -5.21 40.21 42.24
C PRO A 463 -6.14 39.96 43.44
N ARG A 464 -5.58 40.00 44.66
CA ARG A 464 -6.36 39.98 45.90
C ARG A 464 -7.27 41.23 45.96
N PRO A 465 -8.57 41.09 46.22
CA PRO A 465 -9.39 42.24 46.59
C PRO A 465 -9.00 42.72 48.00
N ARG A 466 -8.96 44.05 48.18
CA ARG A 466 -8.84 44.72 49.47
C ARG A 466 -10.16 44.74 50.22
#